data_AF-A0AAN9JJ05-F1
#
_entry.id   AF-A0AAN9JJ05-F1
#
_cell.length_a   1.000
_cell.length_b   1.000
_cell.length_c   1.000
_cell.angle_alpha   90.00
_cell.angle_beta   90.00
_cell.angle_gamma   90.00
#
_symmetry.space_group_name_H-M   'P 1'
#
loop_
_entity.id
_entity.type
_entity.pdbx_description
1 polymer ?
#
loop_
_entity_poly.entity_id
_entity_poly.type
_entity_poly.pdbx_seq_one_letter_code
_entity_poly.pdbx_strand_id
1 'polypeptide(L)'
;MIRHEMKFRKDSQKLHKWRTALSQVVNLFGWTASESRYEYELIQRIVEEVVQRLPYDCFLSFSGEDTRYSFTGFLYDALRREGFKAFMDDEGLVTGNEISQALIEAIGKSKLSIVVFSENYGYSTWCLDELAEIIECMETRNQLVCAVFYKVEQSDISNQRKSYGDAMIAHEKRFGKDSEKVLKWRSALSKVANLEGWHIKQNEYDYEFIERIVARLQFLLTVESATREQRSRHVNG
;
A
#
# COMPACT_ATOMS: atom_id res chain seq x y z
N MET A 1 -56.81 9.76 5.04
CA MET A 1 -56.02 10.95 4.64
C MET A 1 -54.72 11.10 5.43
N ILE A 2 -54.77 11.19 6.77
CA ILE A 2 -53.61 11.57 7.62
C ILE A 2 -52.37 10.66 7.48
N ARG A 3 -52.51 9.33 7.34
CA ARG A 3 -51.36 8.41 7.15
C ARG A 3 -50.62 8.62 5.82
N HIS A 4 -51.34 9.00 4.76
CA HIS A 4 -50.73 9.27 3.46
C HIS A 4 -49.96 10.60 3.47
N GLU A 5 -50.49 11.63 4.13
CA GLU A 5 -49.82 12.93 4.30
C GLU A 5 -48.55 12.82 5.17
N MET A 6 -48.57 12.02 6.25
CA MET A 6 -47.37 11.81 7.07
C MET A 6 -46.26 11.09 6.29
N LYS A 7 -46.61 10.12 5.43
CA LYS A 7 -45.65 9.42 4.57
C LYS A 7 -45.06 10.39 3.53
N PHE A 8 -45.90 11.17 2.87
CA PHE A 8 -45.48 12.18 1.89
C PHE A 8 -44.56 13.25 2.50
N ARG A 9 -44.86 13.70 3.73
CA ARG A 9 -44.04 14.67 4.47
C ARG A 9 -42.69 14.08 4.91
N LYS A 10 -42.65 12.80 5.30
CA LYS A 10 -41.42 12.08 5.66
C LYS A 10 -40.54 11.83 4.44
N ASP A 11 -41.15 11.50 3.30
CA ASP A 11 -40.48 11.34 2.01
C ASP A 11 -39.95 12.69 1.48
N SER A 12 -40.71 13.78 1.66
CA SER A 12 -40.28 15.14 1.31
C SER A 12 -39.09 15.63 2.15
N GLN A 13 -39.09 15.38 3.47
CA GLN A 13 -37.94 15.68 4.33
C GLN A 13 -36.72 14.85 3.97
N LYS A 14 -36.91 13.57 3.61
CA LYS A 14 -35.82 12.71 3.13
C LYS A 14 -35.25 13.27 1.84
N LEU A 15 -36.10 13.61 0.85
CA LEU A 15 -35.70 14.19 -0.43
C LEU A 15 -34.95 15.52 -0.26
N HIS A 16 -35.39 16.37 0.67
CA HIS A 16 -34.71 17.62 0.99
C HIS A 16 -33.33 17.38 1.58
N LYS A 17 -33.19 16.45 2.53
CA LYS A 17 -31.89 16.06 3.08
C LYS A 17 -30.95 15.51 2.01
N TRP A 18 -31.44 14.68 1.09
CA TRP A 18 -30.64 14.18 -0.05
C TRP A 18 -30.19 15.32 -0.97
N ARG A 19 -31.08 16.25 -1.31
CA ARG A 19 -30.73 17.43 -2.13
C ARG A 19 -29.70 18.32 -1.45
N THR A 20 -29.84 18.57 -0.15
CA THR A 20 -28.87 19.36 0.62
C THR A 20 -27.52 18.65 0.69
N ALA A 21 -27.49 17.34 0.98
CA ALA A 21 -26.26 16.57 1.02
C ALA A 21 -25.57 16.53 -0.36
N LEU A 22 -26.30 16.28 -1.43
CA LEU A 22 -25.77 16.30 -2.80
C LEU A 22 -25.24 17.70 -3.18
N SER A 23 -25.96 18.76 -2.85
CA SER A 23 -25.52 20.14 -3.10
C SER A 23 -24.28 20.52 -2.28
N GLN A 24 -24.14 20.00 -1.06
CA GLN A 24 -22.96 20.20 -0.22
C GLN A 24 -21.74 19.44 -0.78
N VAL A 25 -21.93 18.21 -1.27
CA VAL A 25 -20.86 17.42 -1.88
C VAL A 25 -20.38 18.05 -3.20
N VAL A 26 -21.29 18.58 -4.02
CA VAL A 26 -20.96 19.29 -5.27
C VAL A 26 -20.10 20.54 -5.02
N ASN A 27 -20.28 21.22 -3.88
CA ASN A 27 -19.48 22.38 -3.48
C ASN A 27 -18.18 22.04 -2.74
N LEU A 28 -17.98 20.77 -2.38
CA LEU A 28 -16.71 20.29 -1.82
C LEU A 28 -15.73 19.97 -2.94
N PHE A 29 -16.15 19.18 -3.94
CA PHE A 29 -15.47 18.98 -5.23
C PHE A 29 -16.51 18.49 -6.26
N GLY A 30 -16.76 19.27 -7.31
CA GLY A 30 -17.70 18.92 -8.37
C GLY A 30 -16.97 18.79 -9.70
N TRP A 31 -17.03 17.60 -10.30
CA TRP A 31 -16.63 17.40 -11.69
C TRP A 31 -17.87 17.43 -12.57
N THR A 32 -17.95 18.38 -13.50
CA THR A 32 -19.11 18.51 -14.38
C THR A 32 -18.86 17.79 -15.70
N ALA A 33 -19.70 16.82 -16.03
CA ALA A 33 -19.65 16.10 -17.32
C ALA A 33 -19.76 17.01 -18.55
N SER A 34 -20.26 18.25 -18.39
CA SER A 34 -20.34 19.25 -19.45
C SER A 34 -18.99 19.75 -19.95
N GLU A 35 -17.90 19.50 -19.23
CA GLU A 35 -16.53 19.94 -19.60
C GLU A 35 -15.70 18.85 -20.29
N SER A 36 -16.26 17.65 -20.46
CA SER A 36 -15.62 16.48 -21.06
C SER A 36 -16.44 16.03 -22.27
N ARG A 37 -15.77 15.70 -23.38
CA ARG A 37 -16.47 15.24 -24.60
C ARG A 37 -17.04 13.84 -24.40
N TYR A 38 -16.44 13.06 -23.50
CA TYR A 38 -16.86 11.72 -23.13
C TYR A 38 -16.75 11.50 -21.62
N GLU A 39 -17.62 10.65 -21.06
CA GLU A 39 -17.63 10.33 -19.63
C GLU A 39 -16.30 9.73 -19.13
N TYR A 40 -15.56 9.00 -19.99
CA TYR A 40 -14.28 8.44 -19.60
C TYR A 40 -13.23 9.52 -19.30
N GLU A 41 -13.27 10.68 -19.96
CA GLU A 41 -12.33 11.78 -19.72
C GLU A 41 -12.60 12.38 -18.34
N LEU A 42 -13.87 12.49 -17.96
CA LEU A 42 -14.30 12.89 -16.62
C LEU A 42 -13.84 11.88 -15.57
N ILE A 43 -14.09 10.58 -15.81
CA ILE A 43 -13.68 9.50 -14.91
C ILE A 43 -12.15 9.51 -14.74
N GLN A 44 -11.40 9.70 -15.82
CA GLN A 44 -9.94 9.78 -15.78
C GLN A 44 -9.46 10.97 -14.94
N ARG A 45 -10.03 12.17 -15.14
CA ARG A 45 -9.71 13.36 -14.31
C ARG A 45 -10.05 13.16 -12.84
N ILE A 46 -11.22 12.57 -12.54
CA ILE A 46 -11.62 12.22 -11.17
C ILE A 46 -10.58 11.29 -10.55
N VAL A 47 -10.20 10.23 -11.26
CA VAL A 47 -9.23 9.24 -10.78
C VAL A 47 -7.87 9.89 -10.57
N GLU A 48 -7.37 10.70 -11.51
CA GLU A 48 -6.08 11.41 -11.38
C GLU A 48 -6.07 12.35 -10.18
N GLU A 49 -7.12 13.16 -9.99
CA GLU A 49 -7.22 14.07 -8.84
C GLU A 49 -7.32 13.31 -7.51
N VAL A 50 -8.13 12.25 -7.44
CA VAL A 50 -8.26 11.43 -6.23
C VAL A 50 -6.92 10.77 -5.89
N VAL A 51 -6.22 10.22 -6.88
CA VAL A 51 -4.91 9.58 -6.70
C VAL A 51 -3.83 10.60 -6.30
N GLN A 52 -3.84 11.83 -6.86
CA GLN A 52 -2.90 12.89 -6.47
C GLN A 52 -3.13 13.41 -5.04
N ARG A 53 -4.36 13.29 -4.54
CA ARG A 53 -4.74 13.66 -3.17
C ARG A 53 -4.40 12.61 -2.13
N LEU A 54 -3.96 11.42 -2.54
CA LEU A 54 -3.40 10.48 -1.59
C LEU A 54 -2.17 11.12 -0.92
N PRO A 55 -2.05 10.97 0.42
CA PRO A 55 -0.98 11.60 1.17
C PRO A 55 0.39 11.01 0.84
N TYR A 56 0.44 9.74 0.43
CA TYR A 56 1.68 9.01 0.19
C TYR A 56 1.65 8.27 -1.15
N ASP A 57 2.77 8.32 -1.85
CA ASP A 57 3.00 7.51 -3.05
C ASP A 57 3.43 6.10 -2.63
N CYS A 58 4.33 5.98 -1.65
CA CYS A 58 4.81 4.69 -1.18
C CYS A 58 4.95 4.63 0.34
N PHE A 59 4.65 3.46 0.89
CA PHE A 59 4.96 3.06 2.26
C PHE A 59 6.20 2.14 2.25
N LEU A 60 7.16 2.34 3.15
CA LEU A 60 8.34 1.48 3.30
C LEU A 60 8.23 0.67 4.59
N SER A 61 8.14 -0.67 4.45
CA SER A 61 8.24 -1.63 5.54
C SER A 61 9.60 -2.32 5.49
N PHE A 62 10.31 -2.37 6.61
CA PHE A 62 11.69 -2.86 6.66
C PHE A 62 12.10 -3.19 8.10
N SER A 63 13.10 -4.06 8.26
CA SER A 63 13.76 -4.28 9.55
C SER A 63 14.64 -3.07 9.88
N GLY A 64 14.26 -2.32 10.90
CA GLY A 64 15.02 -1.18 11.40
C GLY A 64 16.42 -1.55 11.89
N GLU A 65 16.56 -2.76 12.44
CA GLU A 65 17.85 -3.33 12.86
C GLU A 65 18.81 -3.53 11.69
N ASP A 66 18.31 -3.99 10.55
CA ASP A 66 19.15 -4.38 9.42
C ASP A 66 19.49 -3.21 8.49
N THR A 67 18.50 -2.36 8.18
CA THR A 67 18.60 -1.48 6.99
C THR A 67 18.27 0.00 7.21
N ARG A 68 17.87 0.44 8.42
CA ARG A 68 17.44 1.83 8.68
C ARG A 68 18.47 2.87 8.23
N TYR A 69 19.69 2.78 8.75
CA TYR A 69 20.75 3.76 8.51
C TYR A 69 21.68 3.36 7.36
N SER A 70 21.28 2.36 6.57
CA SER A 70 22.01 1.86 5.42
C SER A 70 21.06 1.85 4.21
N PHE A 71 20.79 0.68 3.63
CA PHE A 71 20.06 0.52 2.38
C PHE A 71 18.71 1.24 2.36
N THR A 72 17.86 1.06 3.37
CA THR A 72 16.50 1.63 3.37
C THR A 72 16.52 3.14 3.58
N GLY A 73 17.43 3.67 4.41
CA GLY A 73 17.62 5.11 4.57
C GLY A 73 18.04 5.78 3.26
N PHE A 74 18.95 5.16 2.50
CA PHE A 74 19.36 5.67 1.19
C PHE A 74 18.25 5.52 0.14
N LEU A 75 17.48 4.42 0.18
CA LEU A 75 16.31 4.25 -0.68
C LEU A 75 15.26 5.34 -0.42
N TYR A 76 14.99 5.63 0.85
CA TYR A 76 14.07 6.70 1.25
C TYR A 76 14.52 8.08 0.74
N ASP A 77 15.81 8.41 0.92
CA ASP A 77 16.37 9.65 0.38
C ASP A 77 16.23 9.72 -1.14
N ALA A 78 16.60 8.66 -1.86
CA ALA A 78 16.51 8.61 -3.31
C ALA A 78 15.07 8.78 -3.83
N LEU A 79 14.10 8.11 -3.21
CA LEU A 79 12.68 8.28 -3.52
C LEU A 79 12.23 9.74 -3.37
N ARG A 80 12.63 10.40 -2.28
CA ARG A 80 12.28 11.79 -2.03
C ARG A 80 12.92 12.75 -3.03
N ARG A 81 14.18 12.51 -3.42
CA ARG A 81 14.85 13.32 -4.46
C ARG A 81 14.13 13.22 -5.81
N GLU A 82 13.57 12.05 -6.11
CA GLU A 82 12.76 11.80 -7.31
C GLU A 82 11.29 12.22 -7.15
N GLY A 83 10.94 12.91 -6.07
CA GLY A 83 9.62 13.54 -5.88
C GLY A 83 8.53 12.64 -5.28
N PHE A 84 8.86 11.42 -4.86
CA PHE A 84 7.88 10.55 -4.20
C PHE A 84 7.54 11.05 -2.80
N LYS A 85 6.24 11.07 -2.47
CA LYS A 85 5.75 11.21 -1.09
C LYS A 85 5.91 9.87 -0.37
N ALA A 86 7.13 9.54 0.03
CA ALA A 86 7.42 8.31 0.75
C ALA A 86 7.12 8.44 2.24
N PHE A 87 6.43 7.45 2.81
CA PHE A 87 6.34 7.23 4.24
C PHE A 87 7.34 6.12 4.61
N MET A 88 8.27 6.42 5.51
CA MET A 88 9.21 5.44 6.06
C MET A 88 8.85 5.22 7.51
N ASP A 89 8.51 3.98 7.87
CA ASP A 89 8.24 3.66 9.26
C ASP A 89 9.49 3.86 10.12
N ASP A 90 9.31 4.43 11.30
CA ASP A 90 10.39 4.68 12.25
C ASP A 90 10.23 3.74 13.45
N GLU A 91 10.35 2.42 13.22
CA GLU A 91 10.33 1.40 14.27
C GLU A 91 11.28 1.72 15.46
N GLY A 92 12.25 2.63 15.31
CA GLY A 92 13.19 3.03 16.35
C GLY A 92 12.59 3.91 17.44
N LEU A 93 11.41 4.51 17.19
CA LEU A 93 10.74 5.41 18.13
C LEU A 93 9.47 4.82 18.74
N VAL A 94 8.90 3.76 18.17
CA VAL A 94 7.64 3.19 18.62
C VAL A 94 7.89 2.04 19.60
N THR A 95 7.79 2.33 20.89
CA THR A 95 7.82 1.31 21.96
C THR A 95 6.42 0.71 22.13
N GLY A 96 6.13 -0.37 21.41
CA GLY A 96 4.85 -1.08 21.52
C GLY A 96 4.82 -2.40 20.73
N ASN A 97 3.96 -3.34 21.15
CA ASN A 97 3.78 -4.65 20.48
C ASN A 97 2.64 -4.63 19.43
N GLU A 98 2.01 -3.49 19.18
CA GLU A 98 0.84 -3.33 18.31
C GLU A 98 1.01 -2.13 17.38
N ILE A 99 0.70 -2.34 16.10
CA ILE A 99 0.72 -1.30 15.06
C ILE A 99 -0.19 -0.14 15.47
N SER A 100 0.33 1.08 15.37
CA SER A 100 -0.47 2.28 15.64
C SER A 100 -1.54 2.49 14.58
N GLN A 101 -2.69 3.05 14.95
CA GLN A 101 -3.75 3.41 14.00
C GLN A 101 -3.23 4.34 12.88
N ALA A 102 -2.27 5.22 13.20
CA ALA A 102 -1.64 6.10 12.23
C ALA A 102 -0.85 5.33 11.17
N LEU A 103 -0.23 4.21 11.54
CA LEU A 103 0.53 3.36 10.64
C LEU A 103 -0.39 2.56 9.71
N ILE A 104 -1.47 1.97 10.24
CA ILE A 104 -2.52 1.33 9.43
C ILE A 104 -3.09 2.33 8.41
N GLU A 105 -3.32 3.57 8.85
CA GLU A 105 -3.76 4.64 7.95
C GLU A 105 -2.72 5.00 6.89
N ALA A 106 -1.43 5.05 7.24
CA ALA A 106 -0.37 5.34 6.29
C ALA A 106 -0.25 4.24 5.22
N ILE A 107 -0.30 2.96 5.64
CA ILE A 107 -0.36 1.81 4.73
C ILE A 107 -1.58 1.96 3.83
N GLY A 108 -2.77 2.09 4.39
CA GLY A 108 -4.02 2.14 3.62
C GLY A 108 -4.21 3.40 2.76
N LYS A 109 -3.45 4.47 2.99
CA LYS A 109 -3.47 5.73 2.21
C LYS A 109 -2.28 5.86 1.24
N SER A 110 -1.42 4.85 1.14
CA SER A 110 -0.34 4.79 0.16
C SER A 110 -0.81 4.17 -1.16
N LYS A 111 -0.24 4.59 -2.29
CA LYS A 111 -0.54 3.97 -3.60
C LYS A 111 0.07 2.58 -3.71
N LEU A 112 1.28 2.42 -3.17
CA LEU A 112 1.99 1.15 -3.11
C LEU A 112 2.72 0.97 -1.78
N SER A 113 3.04 -0.28 -1.46
CA SER A 113 3.90 -0.65 -0.33
C SER A 113 5.17 -1.31 -0.85
N ILE A 114 6.33 -0.84 -0.39
CA ILE A 114 7.65 -1.41 -0.65
C ILE A 114 8.06 -2.17 0.61
N VAL A 115 8.26 -3.48 0.49
CA VAL A 115 8.67 -4.33 1.61
C VAL A 115 10.11 -4.77 1.40
N VAL A 116 11.01 -4.30 2.26
CA VAL A 116 12.45 -4.62 2.22
C VAL A 116 12.74 -5.81 3.13
N PHE A 117 12.68 -7.00 2.54
CA PHE A 117 13.08 -8.23 3.20
C PHE A 117 14.59 -8.27 3.40
N SER A 118 14.98 -8.48 4.65
CA SER A 118 16.36 -8.57 5.14
C SER A 118 16.46 -9.73 6.11
N GLU A 119 17.66 -10.02 6.64
CA GLU A 119 17.92 -11.24 7.41
C GLU A 119 17.01 -11.36 8.64
N ASN A 120 16.78 -10.27 9.38
CA ASN A 120 16.07 -10.25 10.65
C ASN A 120 14.61 -9.76 10.56
N TYR A 121 14.11 -9.44 9.37
CA TYR A 121 12.72 -9.00 9.17
C TYR A 121 11.70 -9.93 9.85
N GLY A 122 11.88 -11.25 9.71
CA GLY A 122 11.00 -12.25 10.30
C GLY A 122 10.99 -12.29 11.83
N TYR A 123 12.01 -11.74 12.52
CA TYR A 123 12.05 -11.71 13.98
C TYR A 123 11.24 -10.55 14.57
N SER A 124 11.07 -9.46 13.83
CA SER A 124 10.28 -8.31 14.27
C SER A 124 8.79 -8.63 14.17
N THR A 125 8.10 -8.71 15.32
CA THR A 125 6.63 -8.85 15.33
C THR A 125 5.94 -7.67 14.69
N TRP A 126 6.58 -6.48 14.74
CA TRP A 126 6.10 -5.27 14.10
C TRP A 126 6.13 -5.39 12.58
N CYS A 127 7.31 -5.68 12.00
CA CYS A 127 7.47 -5.96 10.55
C CYS A 127 6.45 -7.00 10.04
N LEU A 128 6.17 -8.04 10.83
CA LEU A 128 5.25 -9.10 10.45
C LEU A 128 3.77 -8.68 10.54
N ASP A 129 3.40 -7.89 11.55
CA ASP A 129 2.07 -7.29 11.63
C ASP A 129 1.88 -6.30 10.46
N GLU A 130 2.92 -5.54 10.08
CA GLU A 130 2.85 -4.59 8.96
C GLU A 130 2.64 -5.32 7.66
N LEU A 131 3.40 -6.41 7.45
CA LEU A 131 3.26 -7.25 6.29
C LEU A 131 1.85 -7.84 6.18
N ALA A 132 1.25 -8.24 7.31
CA ALA A 132 -0.12 -8.75 7.31
C ALA A 132 -1.12 -7.67 6.87
N GLU A 133 -0.99 -6.43 7.36
CA GLU A 133 -1.84 -5.30 6.97
C GLU A 133 -1.62 -4.91 5.49
N ILE A 134 -0.38 -4.90 5.02
CA ILE A 134 -0.04 -4.64 3.61
C ILE A 134 -0.71 -5.66 2.70
N ILE A 135 -0.67 -6.95 3.07
CA ILE A 135 -1.32 -8.01 2.30
C ILE A 135 -2.84 -7.89 2.34
N GLU A 136 -3.42 -7.49 3.47
CA GLU A 136 -4.85 -7.17 3.54
C GLU A 136 -5.22 -5.99 2.62
N CYS A 137 -4.43 -4.91 2.61
CA CYS A 137 -4.63 -3.77 1.71
C CYS A 137 -4.46 -4.17 0.23
N MET A 138 -3.50 -5.03 -0.09
CA MET A 138 -3.33 -5.58 -1.44
C MET A 138 -4.59 -6.32 -1.90
N GLU A 139 -5.15 -7.18 -1.06
CA GLU A 139 -6.30 -8.03 -1.41
C GLU A 139 -7.63 -7.26 -1.40
N THR A 140 -7.80 -6.31 -0.48
CA THR A 140 -9.09 -5.60 -0.30
C THR A 140 -9.17 -4.28 -1.05
N ARG A 141 -8.03 -3.65 -1.36
CA ARG A 141 -7.96 -2.32 -1.98
C ARG A 141 -7.18 -2.30 -3.30
N ASN A 142 -6.71 -3.45 -3.78
CA ASN A 142 -5.83 -3.57 -4.94
C ASN A 142 -4.58 -2.67 -4.84
N GLN A 143 -4.07 -2.48 -3.62
CA GLN A 143 -2.81 -1.75 -3.43
C GLN A 143 -1.66 -2.54 -4.05
N LEU A 144 -0.76 -1.85 -4.75
CA LEU A 144 0.44 -2.48 -5.31
C LEU A 144 1.45 -2.82 -4.20
N VAL A 145 2.06 -3.99 -4.27
CA VAL A 145 3.12 -4.41 -3.34
C VAL A 145 4.39 -4.73 -4.12
N CYS A 146 5.49 -4.09 -3.73
CA CYS A 146 6.81 -4.27 -4.32
C CYS A 146 7.71 -4.96 -3.29
N ALA A 147 8.00 -6.24 -3.48
CA ALA A 147 8.93 -6.98 -2.63
C ALA A 147 10.38 -6.70 -3.05
N VAL A 148 11.22 -6.28 -2.11
CA VAL A 148 12.67 -6.08 -2.28
C VAL A 148 13.40 -7.11 -1.43
N PHE A 149 14.20 -7.96 -2.07
CA PHE A 149 14.98 -9.01 -1.42
C PHE A 149 16.42 -8.53 -1.24
N TYR A 150 16.71 -7.97 -0.08
CA TYR A 150 18.03 -7.42 0.25
C TYR A 150 18.87 -8.47 0.99
N LYS A 151 19.82 -9.07 0.28
CA LYS A 151 20.76 -10.08 0.80
C LYS A 151 20.07 -11.31 1.42
N VAL A 152 18.85 -11.61 0.97
CA VAL A 152 18.08 -12.80 1.33
C VAL A 152 17.48 -13.45 0.09
N GLU A 153 17.27 -14.76 0.16
CA GLU A 153 16.62 -15.50 -0.92
C GLU A 153 15.10 -15.46 -0.76
N GLN A 154 14.38 -15.10 -1.83
CA GLN A 154 12.92 -15.14 -1.88
C GLN A 154 12.36 -16.51 -1.46
N SER A 155 13.07 -17.58 -1.82
CA SER A 155 12.67 -18.95 -1.48
C SER A 155 12.82 -19.29 0.01
N ASP A 156 13.64 -18.56 0.75
CA ASP A 156 13.75 -18.71 2.21
C ASP A 156 12.59 -18.00 2.92
N ILE A 157 12.05 -16.93 2.33
CA ILE A 157 10.87 -16.22 2.84
C ILE A 157 9.60 -17.02 2.54
N SER A 158 9.42 -17.46 1.28
CA SER A 158 8.21 -18.18 0.85
C SER A 158 8.02 -19.53 1.56
N ASN A 159 9.12 -20.22 1.87
CA ASN A 159 9.11 -21.51 2.56
C ASN A 159 9.45 -21.40 4.05
N GLN A 160 9.66 -20.18 4.56
CA GLN A 160 10.12 -19.91 5.93
C GLN A 160 11.29 -20.82 6.35
N ARG A 161 12.41 -20.69 5.64
CA ARG A 161 13.68 -21.40 5.90
C ARG A 161 14.73 -20.44 6.47
N LYS A 162 15.84 -20.99 6.98
CA LYS A 162 16.93 -20.22 7.61
C LYS A 162 16.38 -19.25 8.68
N SER A 163 16.82 -17.99 8.67
CA SER A 163 16.40 -16.98 9.65
C SER A 163 14.87 -16.82 9.73
N TYR A 164 14.15 -16.90 8.62
CA TYR A 164 12.69 -16.82 8.62
C TYR A 164 12.04 -18.04 9.28
N GLY A 165 12.61 -19.23 9.08
CA GLY A 165 12.16 -20.45 9.75
C GLY A 165 12.40 -20.41 11.25
N ASP A 166 13.62 -20.02 11.65
CA ASP A 166 14.01 -19.87 13.05
C ASP A 166 13.15 -18.81 13.76
N ALA A 167 12.86 -17.69 13.08
CA ALA A 167 11.98 -16.66 13.58
C ALA A 167 10.55 -17.17 13.78
N MET A 168 9.98 -17.91 12.82
CA MET A 168 8.65 -18.49 12.99
C MET A 168 8.61 -19.48 14.16
N ILE A 169 9.63 -20.32 14.34
CA ILE A 169 9.72 -21.24 15.49
C ILE A 169 9.75 -20.45 16.81
N ALA A 170 10.49 -19.34 16.86
CA ALA A 170 10.55 -18.49 18.05
C ALA A 170 9.17 -17.87 18.36
N HIS A 171 8.46 -17.38 17.34
CA HIS A 171 7.11 -16.84 17.48
C HIS A 171 6.08 -17.89 17.88
N GLU A 172 6.15 -19.10 17.33
CA GLU A 172 5.30 -20.23 17.73
C GLU A 172 5.49 -20.60 19.19
N LYS A 173 6.73 -20.56 19.70
CA LYS A 173 7.02 -20.79 21.13
C LYS A 173 6.45 -19.67 22.02
N ARG A 174 6.44 -18.43 21.53
CA ARG A 174 5.99 -17.24 22.28
C ARG A 174 4.47 -17.08 22.30
N PHE A 175 3.82 -17.27 21.16
CA PHE A 175 2.39 -16.97 20.96
C PHE A 175 1.52 -18.21 20.79
N GLY A 176 2.13 -19.38 20.56
CA GLY A 176 1.44 -20.62 20.24
C GLY A 176 1.40 -20.89 18.75
N LYS A 177 1.67 -22.15 18.38
CA LYS A 177 1.73 -22.60 16.99
C LYS A 177 0.43 -22.37 16.21
N ASP A 178 -0.70 -22.57 16.88
CA ASP A 178 -2.03 -22.43 16.28
C ASP A 178 -2.64 -21.04 16.53
N SER A 179 -1.84 -20.07 16.99
CA SER A 179 -2.32 -18.70 17.17
C SER A 179 -2.65 -18.07 15.81
N GLU A 180 -3.78 -17.37 15.75
CA GLU A 180 -4.20 -16.66 14.54
C GLU A 180 -3.11 -15.70 14.04
N LYS A 181 -2.38 -15.07 14.95
CA LYS A 181 -1.29 -14.13 14.66
C LYS A 181 -0.15 -14.80 13.88
N VAL A 182 0.38 -15.92 14.38
CA VAL A 182 1.46 -16.65 13.70
C VAL A 182 1.00 -17.22 12.36
N LEU A 183 -0.25 -17.72 12.28
CA LEU A 183 -0.81 -18.22 11.03
C LEU A 183 -0.95 -17.10 9.98
N LYS A 184 -1.39 -15.91 10.39
CA LYS A 184 -1.44 -14.73 9.51
C LYS A 184 -0.05 -14.34 8.99
N TRP A 185 0.95 -14.30 9.86
CA TRP A 185 2.33 -13.98 9.46
C TRP A 185 2.89 -14.98 8.45
N ARG A 186 2.73 -16.29 8.69
CA ARG A 186 3.14 -17.34 7.74
C ARG A 186 2.44 -17.20 6.38
N SER A 187 1.15 -16.89 6.39
CA SER A 187 0.36 -16.66 5.19
C SER A 187 0.86 -15.42 4.43
N ALA A 188 1.11 -14.31 5.13
CA ALA A 188 1.56 -13.06 4.54
C ALA A 188 2.97 -13.20 3.91
N LEU A 189 3.92 -13.85 4.60
CA LEU A 189 5.24 -14.16 4.07
C LEU A 189 5.19 -15.06 2.83
N SER A 190 4.32 -16.08 2.85
CA SER A 190 4.12 -16.95 1.69
C SER A 190 3.51 -16.20 0.50
N LYS A 191 2.51 -15.36 0.74
CA LYS A 191 1.80 -14.59 -0.31
C LYS A 191 2.71 -13.56 -0.96
N VAL A 192 3.38 -12.73 -0.17
CA VAL A 192 4.25 -11.66 -0.69
C VAL A 192 5.43 -12.23 -1.47
N ALA A 193 5.98 -13.36 -1.04
CA ALA A 193 7.09 -14.02 -1.72
C ALA A 193 6.68 -14.80 -2.97
N ASN A 194 5.38 -14.85 -3.32
CA ASN A 194 4.91 -15.32 -4.62
C ASN A 194 4.76 -14.19 -5.65
N LEU A 195 4.93 -12.93 -5.23
CA LEU A 195 4.95 -11.78 -6.13
C LEU A 195 6.30 -11.72 -6.86
N GLU A 196 6.30 -11.10 -8.04
CA GLU A 196 7.58 -10.66 -8.63
C GLU A 196 8.23 -9.64 -7.69
N GLY A 197 9.49 -9.86 -7.36
CA GLY A 197 10.25 -8.94 -6.52
C GLY A 197 11.60 -8.58 -7.12
N TRP A 198 12.25 -7.61 -6.48
CA TRP A 198 13.54 -7.08 -6.91
C TRP A 198 14.64 -7.61 -6.01
N HIS A 199 15.65 -8.22 -6.63
CA HIS A 199 16.78 -8.82 -5.94
C HIS A 199 18.02 -7.97 -6.15
N ILE A 200 18.75 -7.72 -5.06
CA ILE A 200 20.12 -7.24 -5.17
C ILE A 200 20.96 -8.34 -5.81
N LYS A 201 21.76 -7.99 -6.82
CA LYS A 201 22.64 -8.96 -7.48
C LYS A 201 23.89 -9.18 -6.64
N GLN A 202 24.52 -10.32 -6.86
CA GLN A 202 25.83 -10.60 -6.26
C GLN A 202 26.86 -9.55 -6.72
N ASN A 203 27.53 -8.90 -5.77
CA ASN A 203 28.50 -7.81 -5.99
C ASN A 203 27.94 -6.51 -6.62
N GLU A 204 26.62 -6.29 -6.56
CA GLU A 204 26.02 -4.99 -6.91
C GLU A 204 26.16 -4.01 -5.74
N TYR A 205 26.47 -2.76 -6.06
CA TYR A 205 26.49 -1.70 -5.04
C TYR A 205 25.06 -1.31 -4.66
N ASP A 206 24.84 -1.01 -3.38
CA ASP A 206 23.54 -0.60 -2.87
C ASP A 206 22.96 0.59 -3.65
N TYR A 207 23.78 1.57 -4.07
CA TYR A 207 23.32 2.72 -4.85
C TYR A 207 22.78 2.33 -6.23
N GLU A 208 23.43 1.39 -6.93
CA GLU A 208 22.97 0.90 -8.25
C GLU A 208 21.64 0.17 -8.12
N PHE A 209 21.50 -0.61 -7.05
CA PHE A 209 20.26 -1.31 -6.78
C PHE A 209 19.13 -0.33 -6.43
N ILE A 210 19.41 0.70 -5.63
CA ILE A 210 18.45 1.77 -5.30
C ILE A 210 18.01 2.52 -6.56
N GLU A 211 18.94 2.95 -7.42
CA GLU A 211 18.61 3.62 -8.68
C GLU A 211 17.69 2.76 -9.56
N ARG A 212 17.96 1.46 -9.63
CA ARG A 212 17.13 0.49 -10.36
C ARG A 212 15.72 0.36 -9.77
N ILE A 213 15.59 0.34 -8.45
CA ILE A 213 14.30 0.33 -7.76
C ILE A 213 13.50 1.60 -8.08
N VAL A 214 14.13 2.77 -7.92
CA VAL A 214 13.46 4.05 -8.13
C VAL A 214 13.02 4.23 -9.58
N ALA A 215 13.89 3.89 -10.54
CA ALA A 215 13.54 3.91 -11.97
C ALA A 215 12.37 2.97 -12.29
N ARG A 216 12.33 1.79 -11.65
CA ARG A 216 11.22 0.84 -11.84
C ARG A 216 9.91 1.36 -11.26
N LEU A 217 9.96 2.01 -10.09
CA LEU A 217 8.78 2.64 -9.47
C LEU A 217 8.25 3.81 -10.31
N GLN A 218 9.14 4.65 -10.84
CA GLN A 218 8.75 5.71 -11.77
C GLN A 218 8.03 5.13 -13.00
N PHE A 219 8.58 4.07 -13.58
CA PHE A 219 7.95 3.38 -14.70
C PHE A 219 6.58 2.79 -14.31
N LEU A 220 6.46 2.12 -13.15
CA LEU A 220 5.19 1.54 -12.69
C LEU A 220 4.10 2.61 -12.55
N LEU A 221 4.40 3.72 -11.88
CA LEU A 221 3.43 4.81 -11.71
C LEU A 221 3.12 5.54 -13.03
N THR A 222 4.08 5.64 -13.94
CA THR A 222 3.87 6.26 -15.26
C THR A 222 3.08 5.37 -16.23
N VAL A 223 3.32 4.05 -16.20
CA VAL A 223 2.60 3.08 -17.04
C VAL A 223 1.18 2.89 -16.53
N GLU A 224 0.93 2.94 -15.22
CA GLU A 224 -0.44 2.98 -14.72
C GLU A 224 -1.22 4.19 -15.25
N SER A 225 -0.58 5.36 -15.36
CA SER A 225 -1.21 6.51 -16.03
C SER A 225 -1.41 6.28 -17.54
N ALA A 226 -0.44 5.71 -18.26
CA ALA A 226 -0.50 5.57 -19.73
C ALA A 226 -1.37 4.40 -20.23
N THR A 227 -1.39 3.26 -19.53
CA THR A 227 -2.25 2.10 -19.89
C THR A 227 -3.72 2.40 -19.67
N ARG A 228 -4.05 3.32 -18.74
CA ARG A 228 -5.41 3.86 -18.58
C ARG A 228 -5.81 4.71 -19.79
N GLU A 229 -4.91 5.52 -20.34
CA GLU A 229 -5.17 6.30 -21.55
C GLU A 229 -5.37 5.43 -22.81
N GLN A 230 -4.55 4.38 -22.99
CA GLN A 230 -4.62 3.53 -24.19
C GLN A 230 -5.84 2.59 -24.19
N ARG A 231 -6.25 2.05 -23.03
CA ARG A 231 -7.50 1.27 -22.92
C ARG A 231 -8.73 2.12 -23.25
N SER A 232 -8.71 3.40 -22.91
CA SER A 232 -9.76 4.33 -23.32
C SER A 232 -9.84 4.52 -24.85
N ARG A 233 -8.70 4.55 -25.55
CA ARG A 233 -8.67 4.70 -27.02
C ARG A 233 -9.14 3.45 -27.77
N HIS A 234 -8.88 2.25 -27.24
CA HIS A 234 -9.29 0.98 -27.87
C HIS A 234 -10.77 0.63 -27.69
N VAL A 235 -11.44 1.17 -26.67
CA VAL A 235 -12.89 0.99 -26.49
C VAL A 235 -13.71 1.95 -27.38
N ASN A 236 -13.09 3.02 -27.88
CA ASN A 236 -13.71 4.05 -28.72
C ASN A 236 -13.33 3.96 -30.22
N GLY A 237 -12.75 2.84 -30.66
CA GLY A 237 -12.35 2.57 -32.05
C GLY A 237 -13.24 1.54 -32.72
#